data_AF-A0A9D1NKI6-F1
#
_entry.id   AF-A0A9D1NKI6-F1
#
_cell.length_a   1.000
_cell.length_b   1.000
_cell.length_c   1.000
_cell.angle_alpha   90.00
_cell.angle_beta   90.00
_cell.angle_gamma   90.00
#
_symmetry.space_group_name_H-M   'P 1'
#
loop_
_entity.id
_entity.type
_entity.pdbx_description
1 polymer ?
#
loop_
_entity_poly.entity_id
_entity_poly.type
_entity_poly.pdbx_seq_one_letter_code
_entity_poly.pdbx_strand_id
1 'polypeptide(L)'
;MKQSNSPTHSAIAQGTQERNELHRAIWQIANDLRGSVDGWDFKAYVLGILFYRFISENLAAYINAEERRAGTPEFDYAALSDEDAEPGREITVKEKGFFILPSELFENVRKGAKSDADLNETLSAVFKNIEASAKGAESEDDLKGLSLIHI
;
A
#
# COMPACT_ATOMS: atom_id res chain seq x y z
N MET A 1 -10.98 56.10 23.03
CA MET A 1 -11.55 54.81 22.59
C MET A 1 -10.68 54.26 21.47
N LYS A 2 -9.88 53.22 21.74
CA LYS A 2 -9.12 52.50 20.70
C LYS A 2 -9.99 51.32 20.24
N GLN A 3 -10.32 51.29 18.95
CA GLN A 3 -11.01 50.16 18.34
C GLN A 3 -10.04 48.97 18.24
N SER A 4 -10.45 47.84 18.79
CA SER A 4 -9.73 46.56 18.72
C SER A 4 -10.06 45.89 17.38
N ASN A 5 -9.11 45.90 16.43
CA ASN A 5 -9.20 45.05 15.24
C ASN A 5 -8.75 43.63 15.61
N SER A 6 -9.73 42.71 15.70
CA SER A 6 -9.49 41.29 15.99
C SER A 6 -9.01 40.54 14.75
N PRO A 7 -7.92 39.75 14.79
CA PRO A 7 -7.33 39.08 13.63
C PRO A 7 -7.99 37.73 13.27
N THR A 8 -9.26 37.51 13.63
CA THR A 8 -9.90 36.18 13.60
C THR A 8 -10.64 35.84 12.31
N HIS A 9 -10.89 36.79 11.40
CA HIS A 9 -11.72 36.52 10.21
C HIS A 9 -10.94 35.98 9.00
N SER A 10 -9.65 36.34 8.84
CA SER A 10 -8.82 35.92 7.70
C SER A 10 -8.32 34.48 7.80
N ALA A 11 -7.95 34.01 9.00
CA ALA A 11 -7.44 32.66 9.22
C ALA A 11 -8.52 31.57 9.06
N ILE A 12 -9.76 31.86 9.45
CA ILE A 12 -10.91 30.95 9.26
C ILE A 12 -11.26 30.85 7.76
N ALA A 13 -11.17 31.97 7.03
CA ALA A 13 -11.39 31.98 5.58
C ALA A 13 -10.34 31.15 4.83
N GLN A 14 -9.05 31.26 5.21
CA GLN A 14 -7.96 30.48 4.63
C GLN A 14 -8.09 28.97 4.90
N GLY A 15 -8.34 28.57 6.16
CA GLY A 15 -8.54 27.15 6.49
C GLY A 15 -9.78 26.52 5.82
N THR A 16 -10.81 27.33 5.57
CA THR A 16 -12.00 26.87 4.83
C THR A 16 -11.71 26.77 3.34
N GLN A 17 -10.88 27.66 2.79
CA GLN A 17 -10.49 27.66 1.39
C GLN A 17 -9.56 26.48 1.06
N GLU A 18 -8.53 26.22 1.86
CA GLU A 18 -7.65 25.05 1.70
C GLU A 18 -8.42 23.74 1.81
N ARG A 19 -9.37 23.63 2.76
CA ARG A 19 -10.24 22.45 2.88
C ARG A 19 -11.14 22.27 1.66
N ASN A 20 -11.64 23.37 1.10
CA ASN A 20 -12.47 23.32 -0.11
C ASN A 20 -11.64 22.96 -1.36
N GLU A 21 -10.40 23.41 -1.45
CA GLU A 21 -9.47 23.06 -2.53
C GLU A 21 -9.06 21.58 -2.43
N LEU A 22 -8.76 21.08 -1.23
CA LEU A 22 -8.51 19.67 -0.98
C LEU A 22 -9.73 18.81 -1.31
N HIS A 23 -10.92 19.22 -0.86
CA HIS A 23 -12.16 18.53 -1.21
C HIS A 23 -12.41 18.56 -2.71
N ARG A 24 -12.17 19.67 -3.41
CA ARG A 24 -12.29 19.74 -4.87
C ARG A 24 -11.29 18.83 -5.56
N ALA A 25 -10.04 18.79 -5.12
CA ALA A 25 -9.03 17.89 -5.69
C ALA A 25 -9.43 16.42 -5.52
N ILE A 26 -9.88 16.02 -4.33
CA ILE A 26 -10.41 14.68 -4.06
C ILE A 26 -11.64 14.39 -4.94
N TRP A 27 -12.54 15.37 -5.08
CA TRP A 27 -13.76 15.21 -5.88
C TRP A 27 -13.46 15.16 -7.38
N GLN A 28 -12.49 15.93 -7.86
CA GLN A 28 -12.02 15.89 -9.25
C GLN A 28 -11.35 14.56 -9.56
N ILE A 29 -10.45 14.07 -8.70
CA ILE A 29 -9.87 12.72 -8.81
C ILE A 29 -11.01 11.68 -8.86
N ALA A 30 -12.00 11.76 -7.97
CA ALA A 30 -13.15 10.86 -7.95
C ALA A 30 -14.11 11.02 -9.14
N ASN A 31 -14.09 12.15 -9.85
CA ASN A 31 -14.93 12.41 -11.02
C ASN A 31 -14.23 11.95 -12.31
N ASP A 32 -12.92 12.20 -12.42
CA ASP A 32 -12.07 11.73 -13.51
C ASP A 32 -12.02 10.19 -13.54
N LEU A 33 -12.15 9.55 -12.37
CA LEU A 33 -12.21 8.09 -12.23
C LEU A 33 -13.61 7.48 -12.47
N ARG A 34 -14.66 8.31 -12.61
CA ARG A 34 -16.07 7.85 -12.76
C ARG A 34 -16.49 7.62 -14.22
N GLY A 35 -15.64 7.97 -15.19
CA GLY A 35 -16.01 8.05 -16.60
C GLY A 35 -15.93 6.77 -17.42
N SER A 36 -15.34 5.67 -16.91
CA SER A 36 -15.14 4.45 -17.72
C SER A 36 -15.06 3.12 -16.95
N VAL A 37 -15.18 3.15 -15.62
CA VAL A 37 -15.12 1.96 -14.76
C VAL A 37 -16.31 2.01 -13.81
N ASP A 38 -17.09 0.93 -13.73
CA ASP A 38 -18.23 0.83 -12.82
C ASP A 38 -17.74 1.18 -11.39
N GLY A 39 -18.43 2.09 -10.70
CA GLY A 39 -17.97 2.62 -9.41
C GLY A 39 -17.81 1.57 -8.29
N TRP A 40 -18.20 0.32 -8.56
CA TRP A 40 -17.94 -0.85 -7.72
C TRP A 40 -16.52 -1.41 -7.94
N ASP A 41 -16.08 -1.54 -9.20
CA ASP A 41 -14.73 -2.00 -9.57
C ASP A 41 -13.66 -1.01 -9.11
N PHE A 42 -13.94 0.30 -9.20
CA PHE A 42 -13.02 1.32 -8.69
C PHE A 42 -12.80 1.21 -7.17
N LYS A 43 -13.84 0.90 -6.40
CA LYS A 43 -13.71 0.73 -4.94
C LYS A 43 -12.90 -0.51 -4.60
N ALA A 44 -13.16 -1.62 -5.29
CA ALA A 44 -12.41 -2.86 -5.12
C ALA A 44 -10.93 -2.66 -5.47
N TYR A 45 -10.64 -1.95 -6.57
CA TYR A 45 -9.29 -1.59 -6.98
C TYR A 45 -8.56 -0.73 -5.94
N VAL A 46 -9.17 0.38 -5.52
CA VAL A 46 -8.55 1.28 -4.52
C VAL A 46 -8.33 0.55 -3.20
N LEU A 47 -9.31 -0.23 -2.74
CA LEU A 47 -9.20 -0.96 -1.48
C LEU A 47 -8.11 -2.05 -1.57
N GLY A 48 -8.04 -2.76 -2.69
CA GLY A 48 -7.02 -3.76 -2.95
C GLY A 48 -5.60 -3.19 -2.92
N ILE A 49 -5.39 -2.06 -3.60
CA ILE A 49 -4.09 -1.37 -3.62
C ILE A 49 -3.72 -0.85 -2.22
N LEU A 50 -4.68 -0.31 -1.47
CA LEU A 50 -4.45 0.14 -0.09
C LEU A 50 -4.13 -1.04 0.83
N PHE A 51 -4.82 -2.15 0.67
CA PHE A 51 -4.57 -3.36 1.43
C PHE A 51 -3.18 -3.93 1.12
N TYR A 52 -2.83 -4.06 -0.16
CA TYR A 52 -1.49 -4.47 -0.60
C TYR A 52 -0.40 -3.57 -0.02
N ARG A 53 -0.58 -2.25 -0.08
CA ARG A 53 0.33 -1.30 0.55
C ARG A 53 0.47 -1.57 2.05
N PHE A 54 -0.65 -1.75 2.76
CA PHE A 54 -0.67 -2.00 4.20
C PHE A 54 0.09 -3.27 4.58
N ILE A 55 -0.21 -4.41 3.93
CA ILE A 55 0.46 -5.69 4.24
C ILE A 55 1.94 -5.66 3.86
N SER A 56 2.31 -4.97 2.77
CA SER A 56 3.70 -4.83 2.34
C SER A 56 4.53 -3.99 3.32
N GLU A 57 4.02 -2.82 3.72
CA GLU A 57 4.69 -1.96 4.71
C GLU A 57 4.76 -2.67 6.07
N ASN A 58 3.71 -3.39 6.48
CA ASN A 58 3.71 -4.14 7.75
C ASN A 58 4.74 -5.26 7.77
N LEU A 59 4.83 -6.05 6.69
CA LEU A 59 5.77 -7.15 6.58
C LEU A 59 7.22 -6.65 6.62
N ALA A 60 7.55 -5.68 5.78
CA ALA A 60 8.90 -5.12 5.73
C ALA A 60 9.30 -4.50 7.08
N ALA A 61 8.39 -3.77 7.73
CA ALA A 61 8.64 -3.20 9.07
C ALA A 61 8.87 -4.29 10.12
N TYR A 62 8.12 -5.38 10.05
CA TYR A 62 8.25 -6.50 10.97
C TYR A 62 9.62 -7.20 10.84
N ILE A 63 9.97 -7.64 9.63
CA ILE A 63 11.25 -8.34 9.37
C ILE A 63 12.41 -7.43 9.74
N ASN A 64 12.35 -6.15 9.33
CA ASN A 64 13.34 -5.15 9.71
C ASN A 64 13.50 -5.02 11.23
N ALA A 65 12.41 -5.02 11.99
CA ALA A 65 12.47 -4.92 13.44
C ALA A 65 13.06 -6.18 14.11
N GLU A 66 12.80 -7.38 13.58
CA GLU A 66 13.36 -8.63 14.10
C GLU A 66 14.86 -8.73 13.81
N GLU A 67 15.29 -8.51 12.55
CA GLU A 67 16.70 -8.56 12.15
C GLU A 67 17.56 -7.52 12.89
N ARG A 68 17.04 -6.28 13.04
CA ARG A 68 17.73 -5.25 13.82
C ARG A 68 17.84 -5.60 15.29
N ARG A 69 16.86 -6.32 15.87
CA ARG A 69 16.94 -6.86 17.23
C ARG A 69 17.92 -8.02 17.35
N ALA A 70 18.07 -8.81 16.29
CA ALA A 70 19.01 -9.93 16.21
C ALA A 70 20.48 -9.48 16.04
N GLY A 71 20.72 -8.21 15.67
CA GLY A 71 22.05 -7.59 15.68
C GLY A 71 22.49 -6.94 14.38
N THR A 72 21.60 -6.81 13.38
CA THR A 72 21.90 -6.13 12.11
C THR A 72 21.15 -4.79 12.03
N PRO A 73 21.65 -3.71 12.68
CA PRO A 73 20.92 -2.45 12.86
C PRO A 73 20.56 -1.73 11.55
N GLU A 74 21.37 -1.93 10.50
CA GLU A 74 21.17 -1.33 9.17
C GLU A 74 20.40 -2.25 8.21
N PHE A 75 19.83 -3.35 8.70
CA PHE A 75 19.09 -4.27 7.84
C PHE A 75 17.86 -3.57 7.23
N ASP A 76 17.68 -3.78 5.93
CA ASP A 76 16.53 -3.33 5.17
C ASP A 76 16.06 -4.43 4.21
N TYR A 77 14.94 -5.06 4.57
CA TYR A 77 14.29 -6.11 3.80
C TYR A 77 13.98 -5.68 2.36
N ALA A 78 13.62 -4.40 2.16
CA ALA A 78 13.29 -3.91 0.83
C ALA A 78 14.51 -3.77 -0.10
N ALA A 79 15.72 -3.79 0.45
CA ALA A 79 16.97 -3.75 -0.30
C ALA A 79 17.57 -5.15 -0.55
N LEU A 80 16.95 -6.20 -0.01
CA LEU A 80 17.41 -7.58 -0.15
C LEU A 80 17.08 -8.13 -1.54
N SER A 81 17.84 -9.11 -2.02
CA SER A 81 17.46 -9.88 -3.20
C SER A 81 16.33 -10.88 -2.85
N ASP A 82 15.57 -11.29 -3.85
CA ASP A 82 14.51 -12.30 -3.66
C ASP A 82 15.11 -13.64 -3.23
N GLU A 83 16.27 -13.99 -3.78
CA GLU A 83 17.01 -15.20 -3.45
C GLU A 83 17.47 -15.21 -1.98
N ASP A 84 17.95 -14.08 -1.47
CA ASP A 84 18.40 -13.96 -0.09
C ASP A 84 17.21 -13.88 0.90
N ALA A 85 16.03 -13.47 0.44
CA ALA A 85 14.80 -13.42 1.25
C ALA A 85 14.12 -14.79 1.39
N GLU A 86 14.24 -15.66 0.37
CA GLU A 86 13.56 -16.96 0.30
C GLU A 86 13.74 -17.86 1.54
N PRO A 87 14.93 -17.96 2.16
CA PRO A 87 15.11 -18.76 3.39
C PRO A 87 14.21 -18.32 4.56
N GLY A 88 13.77 -17.05 4.59
CA GLY A 88 12.88 -16.51 5.60
C GLY A 88 11.41 -16.87 5.40
N ARG A 89 11.02 -17.42 4.25
CA ARG A 89 9.61 -17.63 3.86
C ARG A 89 8.84 -18.46 4.88
N GLU A 90 9.34 -19.64 5.24
CA GLU A 90 8.61 -20.58 6.10
C GLU A 90 8.29 -19.97 7.49
N ILE A 91 9.28 -19.34 8.12
CA ILE A 91 9.12 -18.68 9.41
C ILE A 91 8.14 -17.51 9.29
N THR A 92 8.30 -16.68 8.26
CA THR A 92 7.44 -15.52 8.04
C THR A 92 5.98 -15.92 7.80
N VAL A 93 5.73 -16.95 6.98
CA VAL A 93 4.38 -17.49 6.76
C VAL A 93 3.80 -18.01 8.08
N LYS A 94 4.60 -18.67 8.91
CA LYS A 94 4.13 -19.18 10.22
C LYS A 94 3.76 -18.06 11.19
N GLU A 95 4.47 -16.93 11.18
CA GLU A 95 4.28 -15.83 12.13
C GLU A 95 3.31 -14.75 11.65
N LYS A 96 3.26 -14.52 10.34
CA LYS A 96 2.44 -13.47 9.69
C LYS A 96 1.31 -14.00 8.82
N GLY A 97 1.36 -15.28 8.47
CA GLY A 97 0.37 -15.93 7.63
C GLY A 97 0.58 -15.74 6.12
N PHE A 98 1.55 -14.92 5.70
CA PHE A 98 1.86 -14.67 4.30
C PHE A 98 3.32 -14.25 4.11
N PHE A 99 3.75 -14.21 2.85
CA PHE A 99 5.07 -13.75 2.47
C PHE A 99 5.02 -12.91 1.20
N ILE A 100 5.85 -11.87 1.16
CA ILE A 100 6.01 -10.98 0.01
C ILE A 100 7.51 -10.88 -0.24
N LEU A 101 7.94 -11.18 -1.47
CA LEU A 101 9.33 -11.02 -1.85
C LEU A 101 9.74 -9.54 -1.85
N PRO A 102 11.01 -9.20 -1.62
CA PRO A 102 11.49 -7.82 -1.72
C PRO A 102 11.09 -7.14 -3.03
N SER A 103 11.23 -7.80 -4.18
CA SER A 103 10.83 -7.25 -5.49
C SER A 103 9.33 -6.95 -5.58
N GLU A 104 8.51 -7.70 -4.85
CA GLU A 104 7.05 -7.64 -4.81
C GLU A 104 6.53 -6.67 -3.73
N LEU A 105 7.39 -6.01 -2.96
CA LEU A 105 6.97 -4.99 -2.01
C LEU A 105 6.39 -3.77 -2.73
N PHE A 106 5.36 -3.16 -2.14
CA PHE A 106 4.67 -1.99 -2.69
C PHE A 106 5.65 -0.88 -3.06
N GLU A 107 6.66 -0.63 -2.22
CA GLU A 107 7.65 0.41 -2.51
C GLU A 107 8.52 0.10 -3.73
N ASN A 108 8.85 -1.17 -3.97
CA ASN A 108 9.71 -1.61 -5.05
C ASN A 108 8.94 -1.71 -6.37
N VAL A 109 7.73 -2.26 -6.35
CA VAL A 109 6.81 -2.19 -7.48
C VAL A 109 6.53 -0.74 -7.87
N ARG A 110 6.24 0.14 -6.90
CA ARG A 110 6.02 1.58 -7.16
C ARG A 110 7.24 2.28 -7.76
N LYS A 111 8.47 1.91 -7.36
CA LYS A 111 9.71 2.46 -7.95
C LYS A 111 9.80 2.13 -9.45
N GLY A 112 9.44 0.90 -9.83
CA GLY A 112 9.45 0.41 -11.22
C GLY A 112 8.22 0.78 -12.07
N ALA A 113 7.10 1.13 -11.43
CA ALA A 113 5.80 1.29 -12.08
C ALA A 113 5.75 2.28 -13.26
N LYS A 114 6.58 3.33 -13.25
CA LYS A 114 6.60 4.32 -14.35
C LYS A 114 7.26 3.79 -15.62
N SER A 115 8.09 2.77 -15.50
CA SER A 115 8.84 2.14 -16.58
C SER A 115 8.29 0.76 -16.96
N ASP A 116 7.33 0.25 -16.19
CA ASP A 116 6.69 -1.04 -16.42
C ASP A 116 5.48 -0.85 -17.33
N ALA A 117 5.61 -1.30 -18.58
CA ALA A 117 4.53 -1.24 -19.57
C ALA A 117 3.40 -2.24 -19.24
N ASP A 118 3.70 -3.28 -18.46
CA ASP A 118 2.83 -4.40 -18.15
C ASP A 118 2.52 -4.45 -16.64
N LEU A 119 2.48 -3.28 -15.98
CA LEU A 119 2.26 -3.14 -14.53
C LEU A 119 1.06 -3.94 -14.01
N ASN A 120 -0.01 -4.07 -14.81
CA ASN A 120 -1.18 -4.86 -14.45
C ASN A 120 -0.85 -6.37 -14.35
N GLU A 121 -0.01 -6.90 -15.24
CA GLU A 121 0.47 -8.28 -15.16
C GLU A 121 1.39 -8.47 -13.95
N THR A 122 2.28 -7.51 -13.71
CA THR A 122 3.16 -7.49 -12.52
C THR A 122 2.33 -7.55 -11.24
N LEU A 123 1.32 -6.67 -11.09
CA LEU A 123 0.47 -6.63 -9.91
C LEU A 123 -0.38 -7.91 -9.78
N SER A 124 -0.86 -8.48 -10.89
CA SER A 124 -1.61 -9.73 -10.87
C SER A 124 -0.74 -10.90 -10.39
N ALA A 125 0.51 -10.96 -10.85
CA ALA A 125 1.48 -11.95 -10.40
C ALA A 125 1.79 -11.80 -8.89
N VAL A 126 2.02 -10.57 -8.43
CA VAL A 126 2.24 -10.27 -7.00
C VAL A 126 1.06 -10.75 -6.17
N PHE A 127 -0.18 -10.39 -6.51
CA PHE A 127 -1.35 -10.80 -5.73
C PHE A 127 -1.53 -12.32 -5.70
N LYS A 128 -1.26 -12.99 -6.82
CA LYS A 128 -1.28 -14.45 -6.89
C LYS A 128 -0.20 -15.09 -6.00
N ASN A 129 0.99 -14.51 -5.94
CA ASN A 129 2.08 -15.01 -5.12
C ASN A 129 1.81 -14.81 -3.62
N ILE A 130 1.23 -13.67 -3.23
CA ILE A 130 0.78 -13.40 -1.87
C ILE A 130 -0.30 -14.41 -1.45
N GLU A 131 -1.34 -14.59 -2.26
CA GLU A 131 -2.42 -15.54 -1.98
C GLU A 131 -1.90 -16.98 -1.93
N ALA A 132 -0.95 -17.35 -2.80
CA ALA A 132 -0.31 -18.66 -2.78
C ALA A 132 0.53 -18.89 -1.52
N SER A 133 1.22 -17.86 -1.02
CA SER A 133 2.03 -17.95 0.20
C SER A 133 1.20 -18.19 1.46
N ALA A 134 -0.06 -17.75 1.45
CA ALA A 134 -0.97 -17.84 2.58
C ALA A 134 -1.76 -19.15 2.65
N LYS A 135 -1.64 -20.02 1.64
CA LYS A 135 -2.36 -21.30 1.61
C LYS A 135 -1.97 -22.18 2.80
N GLY A 136 -2.97 -22.62 3.55
CA GLY A 136 -2.79 -23.43 4.75
C GLY A 136 -2.38 -22.64 5.99
N ALA A 137 -2.26 -21.32 5.92
CA ALA A 137 -2.07 -20.45 7.08
C ALA A 137 -3.42 -19.92 7.61
N GLU A 138 -3.44 -19.43 8.85
CA GLU A 138 -4.66 -18.87 9.46
C GLU A 138 -5.20 -17.65 8.69
N SER A 139 -4.35 -16.94 7.94
CA SER A 139 -4.73 -15.80 7.10
C SER A 139 -5.17 -16.16 5.68
N GLU A 140 -5.31 -17.45 5.34
CA GLU A 140 -5.74 -17.88 4.00
C GLU A 140 -7.05 -17.18 3.61
N ASP A 141 -8.04 -17.16 4.51
CA ASP A 141 -9.37 -16.59 4.23
C ASP A 141 -9.35 -15.06 4.06
N ASP A 142 -8.46 -14.35 4.76
CA ASP A 142 -8.31 -12.88 4.65
C ASP A 142 -7.59 -12.46 3.36
N LEU A 143 -6.77 -13.35 2.80
CA LEU A 143 -5.99 -13.10 1.60
C LEU A 143 -6.61 -13.72 0.34
N LYS A 144 -7.64 -14.54 0.52
CA LYS A 144 -8.41 -15.14 -0.56
C LYS A 144 -9.14 -14.08 -1.38
N GLY A 145 -8.96 -14.13 -2.69
CA GLY A 145 -9.58 -13.18 -3.62
C GLY A 145 -8.76 -11.92 -3.92
N LEU A 146 -7.55 -11.79 -3.34
CA LEU A 146 -6.55 -10.82 -3.81
C LEU A 146 -6.25 -11.01 -5.30
N SER A 147 -6.12 -12.26 -5.77
CA SER A 147 -5.89 -12.56 -7.19
C SER A 147 -7.11 -12.33 -8.09
N LEU A 148 -8.31 -12.10 -7.52
CA LEU A 148 -9.55 -11.83 -8.27
C LEU A 148 -9.76 -10.35 -8.56
N ILE A 149 -8.89 -9.47 -8.06
CA ILE A 149 -8.89 -8.05 -8.39
C ILE A 149 -8.48 -7.93 -9.85
N HIS A 150 -9.41 -7.49 -10.70
CA HIS A 150 -9.13 -7.22 -12.10
C HIS A 150 -8.41 -5.86 -12.15
N ILE A 151 -7.14 -5.90 -12.59
CA ILE A 151 -6.21 -4.78 -12.65
C ILE A 151 -6.06 -4.33 -14.10
#